data_AF-A0A7R8WLX5-F1
#
_entry.id   AF-A0A7R8WLX5-F1
#
_cell.length_a   1.000
_cell.length_b   1.000
_cell.length_c   1.000
_cell.angle_alpha   90.00
_cell.angle_beta   90.00
_cell.angle_gamma   90.00
#
_symmetry.space_group_name_H-M   'P 1'
#
loop_
_entity.id
_entity.type
_entity.pdbx_description
1 polymer ?
#
loop_
_entity_poly.entity_id
_entity_poly.type
_entity_poly.pdbx_seq_one_letter_code
_entity_poly.pdbx_strand_id
1 'polypeptide(L)'
;MDLLVLFLITSTLSMAIAPGTASETEDRHLLFLCRYFPWLWCCRYGVLGRVCHYTKECRLFLGNTVCSGGRCRCAPGYDQISGKCVQPKTIDDPCTSDQECMATILDGICNPTESQCACVEGKVEYNETTCGEPKTIGDPCTSDQECMATILNGICNPTESQCACVEGKVEYNETTCGEPKTIGDPCTSDQECTATILNGICNPTESQCACIEGKVEYNATTCTGNAVA
;
A
#
# COMPACT_ATOMS: atom_id res chain seq x y z
N MET A 1 50.89 12.58 49.53
CA MET A 1 49.54 12.07 49.80
C MET A 1 48.55 12.88 48.97
N ASP A 2 48.02 12.41 47.84
CA ASP A 2 48.09 11.03 47.38
C ASP A 2 48.00 10.86 45.86
N LEU A 3 49.08 10.30 45.34
CA LEU A 3 49.23 9.58 44.07
C LEU A 3 48.26 8.39 43.92
N LEU A 4 47.36 8.12 44.89
CA LEU A 4 46.41 7.00 44.88
C LEU A 4 45.20 7.20 43.96
N VAL A 5 44.87 8.43 43.54
CA VAL A 5 43.72 8.66 42.65
C VAL A 5 44.05 8.34 41.18
N LEU A 6 45.32 8.44 40.78
CA LEU A 6 45.74 8.08 39.42
C LEU A 6 45.80 6.55 39.20
N PHE A 7 45.99 5.77 40.27
CA PHE A 7 46.16 4.32 40.19
C PHE A 7 44.84 3.55 40.05
N LEU A 8 43.70 4.12 40.43
CA LEU A 8 42.39 3.45 40.26
C LEU A 8 41.83 3.59 38.84
N ILE A 9 42.30 4.56 38.05
CA ILE A 9 41.83 4.77 36.67
C ILE A 9 42.58 3.87 35.68
N THR A 10 43.81 3.48 36.01
CA THR A 10 44.62 2.63 35.11
C THR A 10 44.42 1.12 35.33
N SER A 11 43.71 0.70 36.39
CA SER A 11 43.65 -0.72 36.76
C SER A 11 42.43 -1.49 36.22
N THR A 12 41.52 -0.85 35.48
CA THR A 12 40.43 -1.54 34.75
C THR A 12 40.60 -1.52 33.23
N LEU A 13 41.65 -0.89 32.71
CA LEU A 13 41.93 -0.84 31.26
C LEU A 13 42.82 -2.01 30.79
N SER A 14 42.50 -3.22 31.22
CA SER A 14 43.18 -4.44 30.78
C SER A 14 42.25 -5.63 30.81
N MET A 15 41.16 -5.61 30.04
CA MET A 15 40.50 -6.85 29.61
C MET A 15 40.00 -6.72 28.16
N ALA A 16 40.86 -7.22 27.26
CA ALA A 16 40.55 -7.96 26.05
C ALA A 16 39.28 -7.61 25.26
N ILE A 17 39.51 -7.04 24.08
CA ILE A 17 38.64 -7.18 22.92
C ILE A 17 38.78 -8.62 22.39
N ALA A 18 37.70 -9.40 22.44
CA ALA A 18 37.50 -10.58 21.60
C ALA A 18 36.01 -10.69 21.22
N PRO A 19 35.68 -11.17 20.01
CA PRO A 19 34.38 -10.93 19.38
C PRO A 19 33.38 -12.04 19.71
N GLY A 20 32.14 -11.67 19.99
CA GLY A 20 31.03 -12.62 20.02
C GLY A 20 29.97 -12.29 21.05
N THR A 21 28.72 -12.30 20.59
CA THR A 21 27.46 -12.21 21.34
C THR A 21 27.06 -10.81 21.80
N ALA A 22 26.33 -10.13 20.92
CA ALA A 22 25.42 -9.06 21.27
C ALA A 22 24.32 -9.64 22.20
N SER A 23 24.26 -9.19 23.45
CA SER A 23 23.17 -9.50 24.39
C SER A 23 23.15 -8.50 25.55
N GLU A 24 22.23 -7.54 25.44
CA GLU A 24 21.43 -6.84 26.48
C GLU A 24 22.08 -6.37 27.80
N THR A 25 23.40 -6.34 27.96
CA THR A 25 24.06 -5.99 29.24
C THR A 25 25.06 -4.83 29.17
N GLU A 26 25.28 -4.23 28.00
CA GLU A 26 26.14 -3.05 27.83
C GLU A 26 25.44 -1.71 28.14
N ASP A 27 24.14 -1.69 28.37
CA ASP A 27 23.38 -0.43 28.57
C ASP A 27 23.64 0.26 29.92
N ARG A 28 23.97 -0.48 30.99
CA ARG A 28 24.10 0.12 32.34
C ARG A 28 25.43 0.83 32.59
N HIS A 29 26.52 0.39 31.97
CA HIS A 29 27.84 1.01 32.17
C HIS A 29 28.03 2.29 31.34
N LEU A 30 27.43 2.36 30.15
CA LEU A 30 27.42 3.55 29.29
C LEU A 30 26.59 4.69 29.90
N LEU A 31 25.46 4.38 30.55
CA LEU A 31 24.63 5.38 31.26
C LEU A 31 25.34 6.01 32.48
N PHE A 32 26.22 5.26 33.16
CA PHE A 32 26.93 5.76 34.35
C PHE A 32 28.00 6.80 34.01
N LEU A 33 28.73 6.61 32.90
CA LEU A 33 29.75 7.56 32.44
C LEU A 33 29.14 8.89 31.94
N CYS A 34 27.90 8.82 31.47
CA CYS A 34 27.08 9.93 30.99
C CYS A 34 26.76 11.01 32.06
N ARG A 35 26.66 10.60 33.32
CA ARG A 35 26.27 11.48 34.45
C ARG A 35 27.47 12.22 35.08
N TYR A 36 28.68 11.71 34.90
CA TYR A 36 29.89 12.24 35.53
C TYR A 36 30.81 13.02 34.58
N PHE A 37 30.71 12.80 33.27
CA PHE A 37 31.51 13.51 32.28
C PHE A 37 30.65 14.04 31.12
N PRO A 38 29.99 15.22 31.29
CA PRO A 38 29.18 15.83 30.22
C PRO A 38 29.99 16.28 28.98
N TRP A 39 31.32 16.13 29.02
CA TRP A 39 32.26 16.49 27.95
C TRP A 39 32.68 15.26 27.12
N LEU A 40 32.36 14.04 27.55
CA LEU A 40 32.45 12.89 26.67
C LEU A 40 31.26 12.95 25.70
N TRP A 41 31.57 13.37 24.47
CA TRP A 41 30.68 13.50 23.31
C TRP A 41 29.90 12.21 22.93
N CYS A 42 30.08 11.12 23.69
CA CYS A 42 29.56 9.77 23.44
C CYS A 42 28.09 9.57 23.83
N CYS A 43 27.43 10.55 24.45
CA CYS A 43 26.10 10.37 25.04
C CYS A 43 24.96 11.09 24.33
N ARG A 44 25.04 11.23 23.00
CA ARG A 44 23.92 11.76 22.21
C ARG A 44 23.79 10.98 20.90
N TYR A 45 23.33 9.74 21.06
CA TYR A 45 22.98 8.83 19.96
C TYR A 45 22.25 9.58 18.85
N GLY A 46 22.67 9.35 17.60
CA GLY A 46 22.13 10.03 16.43
C GLY A 46 20.66 9.71 16.25
N VAL A 47 19.81 10.68 16.56
CA VAL A 47 18.36 10.63 16.34
C VAL A 47 17.99 11.64 15.26
N LEU A 48 16.98 11.30 14.45
CA LEU A 48 16.40 12.24 13.48
C LEU A 48 15.92 13.51 14.20
N GLY A 49 16.11 14.67 13.55
CA GLY A 49 15.77 15.99 14.12
C GLY A 49 16.84 16.62 15.02
N ARG A 50 17.96 15.94 15.29
CA ARG A 50 19.10 16.49 16.05
C ARG A 50 19.74 17.66 15.31
N VAL A 51 20.19 18.68 16.05
CA VAL A 51 21.01 19.76 15.50
C VAL A 51 22.31 19.23 14.91
N CYS A 52 22.65 19.68 13.70
CA CYS A 52 23.86 19.33 12.98
C CYS A 52 24.44 20.58 12.30
N HIS A 53 25.75 20.56 12.08
CA HIS A 53 26.46 21.54 11.26
C HIS A 53 26.86 20.95 9.91
N TYR A 54 27.13 19.64 9.86
CA TYR A 54 27.56 18.95 8.65
C TYR A 54 26.85 17.60 8.50
N THR A 55 26.58 17.18 7.27
CA THR A 55 25.95 15.88 6.94
C THR A 55 26.70 14.68 7.51
N LYS A 56 28.03 14.76 7.62
CA LYS A 56 28.85 13.71 8.24
C LYS A 56 28.43 13.40 9.68
N GLU A 57 27.94 14.39 10.44
CA GLU A 57 27.51 14.22 11.83
C GLU A 57 26.25 13.34 11.93
N CYS A 58 25.37 13.42 10.93
CA CYS A 58 24.16 12.61 10.85
C CYS A 58 24.46 11.20 10.35
N ARG A 59 25.30 11.07 9.30
CA ARG A 59 25.64 9.79 8.68
C ARG A 59 26.44 8.83 9.56
N LEU A 60 27.13 9.34 10.59
CA LEU A 60 27.89 8.51 11.52
C LEU A 60 27.03 7.50 12.31
N PHE A 61 25.74 7.80 12.50
CA PHE A 61 24.84 6.99 13.33
C PHE A 61 23.53 6.63 12.63
N LEU A 62 23.13 7.39 11.61
CA LEU A 62 21.92 7.16 10.82
C LEU A 62 22.29 7.11 9.34
N GLY A 63 22.26 5.91 8.75
CA GLY A 63 22.41 5.74 7.31
C GLY A 63 21.36 6.58 6.55
N ASN A 64 21.70 7.02 5.34
CA ASN A 64 20.79 7.76 4.45
C ASN A 64 20.21 9.05 5.06
N THR A 65 21.03 9.77 5.85
CA THR A 65 20.67 11.09 6.39
C THR A 65 21.50 12.22 5.81
N VAL A 66 20.93 13.43 5.85
CA VAL A 66 21.54 14.70 5.45
C VAL A 66 21.30 15.77 6.51
N CYS A 67 22.26 16.68 6.68
CA CYS A 67 22.05 17.86 7.51
C CYS A 67 21.32 18.93 6.68
N SER A 68 20.06 19.21 7.02
CA SER A 68 19.23 20.19 6.31
C SER A 68 18.50 21.08 7.30
N GLY A 69 18.62 22.40 7.15
CA GLY A 69 18.06 23.38 8.10
C GLY A 69 18.70 23.27 9.49
N GLY A 70 19.98 22.90 9.55
CA GLY A 70 20.71 22.68 10.81
C GLY A 70 20.21 21.48 11.60
N ARG A 71 19.43 20.57 11.01
CA ARG A 71 18.95 19.34 11.64
C ARG A 71 19.16 18.10 10.76
N CYS A 72 19.41 16.96 11.38
CA CYS A 72 19.50 15.69 10.69
C CYS A 72 18.12 15.28 10.18
N ARG A 73 18.01 15.07 8.87
CA ARG A 73 16.81 14.59 8.18
C ARG A 73 17.18 13.43 7.26
N CYS A 74 16.21 12.67 6.78
CA CYS A 74 16.46 11.69 5.75
C CYS A 74 16.95 12.38 4.47
N ALA A 75 17.86 11.69 3.76
CA ALA A 75 18.35 12.15 2.47
C ALA A 75 17.20 12.18 1.45
N PRO A 76 17.29 12.97 0.38
CA PRO A 76 16.31 12.94 -0.69
C PRO A 76 16.07 11.51 -1.19
N GLY A 77 14.81 11.10 -1.31
CA GLY A 77 14.42 9.73 -1.69
C GLY A 77 14.35 8.74 -0.52
N TYR A 78 14.50 9.20 0.72
CA TYR A 78 14.32 8.39 1.93
C TYR A 78 13.32 9.06 2.87
N ASP A 79 12.45 8.25 3.46
CA ASP A 79 11.45 8.68 4.43
C ASP A 79 11.73 8.15 5.82
N GLN A 80 11.29 8.91 6.82
CA GLN A 80 11.41 8.53 8.21
C GLN A 80 10.29 7.55 8.58
N ILE A 81 10.64 6.27 8.65
CA ILE A 81 9.73 5.19 9.06
C ILE A 81 10.32 4.52 10.30
N SER A 82 9.55 4.49 11.40
CA SER A 82 9.98 3.92 12.68
C SER A 82 11.34 4.44 13.19
N GLY A 83 11.64 5.72 12.94
CA GLY A 83 12.88 6.37 13.37
C GLY A 83 14.11 6.07 12.50
N LYS A 84 13.95 5.35 11.39
CA LYS A 84 15.00 5.08 10.40
C LYS A 84 14.68 5.77 9.08
N CYS A 85 15.71 6.05 8.29
CA CYS A 85 15.55 6.53 6.92
C CYS A 85 15.55 5.34 5.96
N VAL A 86 14.37 5.01 5.45
CA VAL A 86 14.16 3.91 4.51
C VAL A 86 13.73 4.48 3.18
N GLN A 87 14.11 3.82 2.10
CA GLN A 87 13.58 4.18 0.80
C GLN A 87 12.11 3.74 0.78
N PRO A 88 11.15 4.65 0.57
CA PRO A 88 9.76 4.26 0.45
C PRO A 88 9.61 3.29 -0.72
N LYS A 89 8.84 2.23 -0.52
CA LYS A 89 8.55 1.20 -1.52
C LYS A 89 7.13 1.36 -2.02
N THR A 90 6.94 1.18 -3.32
CA THR A 90 5.62 1.06 -3.93
C THR A 90 5.33 -0.39 -4.29
N ILE A 91 4.09 -0.67 -4.67
CA ILE A 91 3.75 -1.93 -5.33
C ILE A 91 4.62 -2.07 -6.59
N ASP A 92 4.97 -3.30 -6.93
CA ASP A 92 5.92 -3.70 -7.98
C ASP A 92 7.39 -3.32 -7.74
N ASP A 93 7.73 -2.60 -6.66
CA ASP A 93 9.13 -2.34 -6.33
C ASP A 93 9.85 -3.62 -5.91
N PRO A 94 11.13 -3.78 -6.29
CA PRO A 94 11.90 -4.95 -5.89
C PRO A 94 12.08 -5.00 -4.36
N CYS A 95 11.96 -6.18 -3.78
CA CYS A 95 12.07 -6.42 -2.34
C CYS A 95 12.84 -7.72 -2.06
N THR A 96 13.41 -7.83 -0.87
CA THR A 96 14.02 -9.09 -0.39
C THR A 96 13.35 -9.64 0.86
N SER A 97 12.47 -8.85 1.48
CA SER A 97 11.72 -9.24 2.67
C SER A 97 10.43 -8.43 2.78
N ASP A 98 9.40 -9.01 3.41
CA ASP A 98 8.11 -8.34 3.64
C ASP A 98 8.27 -7.03 4.40
N GLN A 99 9.27 -6.94 5.29
CA GLN A 99 9.53 -5.76 6.10
C GLN A 99 9.84 -4.51 5.25
N GLU A 100 10.42 -4.68 4.06
CA GLU A 100 10.68 -3.56 3.14
C GLU A 100 9.37 -2.97 2.60
N CYS A 101 8.43 -3.84 2.20
CA CYS A 101 7.13 -3.45 1.66
C CYS A 101 6.23 -2.88 2.76
N MET A 102 6.11 -3.58 3.89
CA MET A 102 5.31 -3.17 5.06
C MET A 102 5.74 -1.83 5.67
N ALA A 103 6.95 -1.36 5.36
CA ALA A 103 7.41 -0.07 5.85
C ALA A 103 6.58 1.09 5.29
N THR A 104 6.11 0.97 4.04
CA THR A 104 5.43 2.06 3.31
C THR A 104 4.06 1.66 2.79
N ILE A 105 3.89 0.38 2.46
CA ILE A 105 2.67 -0.18 1.89
C ILE A 105 1.89 -0.85 3.01
N LEU A 106 0.71 -0.32 3.33
CA LEU A 106 -0.18 -0.98 4.29
C LEU A 106 -0.62 -2.32 3.69
N ASP A 107 -0.43 -3.41 4.44
CA ASP A 107 -0.69 -4.79 3.99
C ASP A 107 0.12 -5.24 2.76
N GLY A 108 1.28 -4.61 2.49
CA GLY A 108 2.22 -5.05 1.46
C GLY A 108 3.15 -6.17 1.95
N ILE A 109 3.37 -7.17 1.12
CA ILE A 109 4.32 -8.28 1.33
C ILE A 109 5.30 -8.35 0.18
N CYS A 110 6.41 -9.07 0.36
CA CYS A 110 7.34 -9.34 -0.72
C CYS A 110 6.93 -10.64 -1.42
N ASN A 111 6.42 -10.54 -2.65
CA ASN A 111 6.05 -11.71 -3.44
C ASN A 111 7.32 -12.51 -3.79
N PRO A 112 7.48 -13.76 -3.30
CA PRO A 112 8.71 -14.53 -3.50
C PRO A 112 8.92 -14.97 -4.95
N THR A 113 7.85 -15.01 -5.77
CA THR A 113 7.92 -15.41 -7.17
C THR A 113 8.49 -14.31 -8.05
N GLU A 114 8.05 -13.07 -7.82
CA GLU A 114 8.44 -11.90 -8.61
C GLU A 114 9.57 -11.10 -7.97
N SER A 115 9.83 -11.34 -6.67
CA SER A 115 10.74 -10.54 -5.83
C SER A 115 10.34 -9.06 -5.81
N GLN A 116 9.03 -8.79 -5.83
CA GLN A 116 8.43 -7.46 -5.86
C GLN A 116 7.39 -7.29 -4.75
N CYS A 117 7.20 -6.06 -4.29
CA CYS A 117 6.17 -5.73 -3.33
C CYS A 117 4.79 -5.90 -3.95
N ALA A 118 3.93 -6.65 -3.27
CA ALA A 118 2.56 -6.89 -3.69
C ALA A 118 1.63 -6.83 -2.48
N CYS A 119 0.32 -6.74 -2.72
CA CYS A 119 -0.65 -6.88 -1.65
C CYS A 119 -0.65 -8.31 -1.09
N VAL A 120 -0.89 -8.42 0.22
CA VAL A 120 -1.12 -9.73 0.85
C VAL A 120 -2.30 -10.45 0.18
N GLU A 121 -2.28 -11.78 0.22
CA GLU A 121 -3.31 -12.63 -0.37
C GLU A 121 -4.73 -12.18 0.03
N GLY A 122 -5.61 -12.06 -0.96
CA GLY A 122 -7.00 -11.63 -0.79
C GLY A 122 -7.22 -10.11 -0.87
N LYS A 123 -6.15 -9.30 -0.85
CA LYS A 123 -6.23 -7.84 -1.04
C LYS A 123 -5.85 -7.42 -2.45
N VAL A 124 -6.32 -6.25 -2.84
CA VAL A 124 -6.07 -5.62 -4.14
C VAL A 124 -5.36 -4.29 -3.96
N GLU A 125 -4.63 -3.90 -4.99
CA GLU A 125 -4.01 -2.58 -5.08
C GLU A 125 -5.09 -1.52 -5.31
N TYR A 126 -5.24 -0.59 -4.35
CA TYR A 126 -5.98 0.65 -4.59
C TYR A 126 -5.08 1.70 -5.24
N ASN A 127 -3.84 1.79 -4.78
CA ASN A 127 -2.81 2.65 -5.33
C ASN A 127 -1.42 2.11 -4.99
N GLU A 128 -0.39 2.75 -5.53
CA GLU A 128 1.02 2.39 -5.39
C GLU A 128 1.50 2.11 -3.94
N THR A 129 0.78 2.57 -2.91
CA THR A 129 1.16 2.43 -1.49
C THR A 129 0.05 1.87 -0.60
N THR A 130 -1.11 1.49 -1.18
CA THR A 130 -2.28 1.10 -0.41
C THR A 130 -2.91 -0.15 -1.00
N CYS A 131 -2.96 -1.19 -0.17
CA CYS A 131 -3.75 -2.38 -0.42
C CYS A 131 -5.07 -2.32 0.35
N GLY A 132 -6.12 -2.88 -0.22
CA GLY A 132 -7.43 -2.92 0.41
C GLY A 132 -8.23 -4.15 0.03
N GLU A 133 -9.41 -4.28 0.64
CA GLU A 133 -10.34 -5.37 0.31
C GLU A 133 -10.92 -5.16 -1.09
N PRO A 134 -11.09 -6.22 -1.89
CA PRO A 134 -11.75 -6.11 -3.18
C PRO A 134 -13.16 -5.55 -3.03
N LYS A 135 -13.56 -4.65 -3.93
CA LYS A 135 -14.86 -3.95 -3.91
C LYS A 135 -15.79 -4.47 -4.99
N THR A 136 -17.09 -4.49 -4.70
CA THR A 136 -18.16 -4.69 -5.69
C THR A 136 -19.08 -3.47 -5.78
N ILE A 137 -19.93 -3.43 -6.79
CA ILE A 137 -20.92 -2.38 -6.95
C ILE A 137 -21.83 -2.32 -5.71
N GLY A 138 -22.02 -1.11 -5.17
CA GLY A 138 -22.73 -0.84 -3.91
C GLY A 138 -21.86 -0.84 -2.66
N ASP A 139 -20.60 -1.30 -2.73
CA ASP A 139 -19.70 -1.25 -1.58
C ASP A 139 -19.29 0.18 -1.23
N PRO A 140 -19.06 0.48 0.07
CA PRO A 140 -18.61 1.79 0.49
C PRO A 140 -17.20 2.08 -0.04
N CYS A 141 -16.98 3.32 -0.47
CA CYS A 141 -15.72 3.81 -1.01
C CYS A 141 -15.46 5.25 -0.56
N THR A 142 -14.19 5.67 -0.58
CA THR A 142 -13.79 7.07 -0.36
C THR A 142 -13.11 7.69 -1.58
N SER A 143 -12.69 6.86 -2.53
CA SER A 143 -12.05 7.30 -3.77
C SER A 143 -12.36 6.33 -4.92
N ASP A 144 -12.29 6.84 -6.15
CA ASP A 144 -12.53 6.04 -7.36
C ASP A 144 -11.55 4.87 -7.48
N GLN A 145 -10.32 5.05 -7.01
CA GLN A 145 -9.26 4.06 -7.02
C GLN A 145 -9.66 2.75 -6.31
N GLU A 146 -10.42 2.84 -5.22
CA GLU A 146 -10.90 1.66 -4.49
C GLU A 146 -11.85 0.81 -5.35
N CYS A 147 -12.73 1.47 -6.09
CA CYS A 147 -13.69 0.80 -6.97
C CYS A 147 -13.00 0.28 -8.23
N MET A 148 -12.11 1.08 -8.85
CA MET A 148 -11.39 0.71 -10.07
C MET A 148 -10.44 -0.47 -9.90
N ALA A 149 -10.00 -0.75 -8.66
CA ALA A 149 -9.13 -1.88 -8.34
C ALA A 149 -9.72 -3.24 -8.74
N THR A 150 -11.05 -3.37 -8.67
CA THR A 150 -11.76 -4.62 -8.95
C THR A 150 -12.92 -4.48 -9.92
N ILE A 151 -13.53 -3.30 -10.00
CA ILE A 151 -14.72 -3.03 -10.81
C ILE A 151 -14.28 -2.37 -12.11
N LEU A 152 -14.44 -3.06 -13.22
CA LEU A 152 -14.15 -2.50 -14.54
C LEU A 152 -15.11 -1.34 -14.82
N ASN A 153 -14.56 -0.14 -14.99
CA ASN A 153 -15.32 1.12 -15.11
C ASN A 153 -16.18 1.49 -13.88
N GLY A 154 -15.78 1.04 -12.70
CA GLY A 154 -16.34 1.51 -11.43
C GLY A 154 -15.76 2.86 -11.00
N ILE A 155 -16.57 3.68 -10.36
CA ILE A 155 -16.19 4.95 -9.71
C ILE A 155 -16.82 5.01 -8.33
N CYS A 156 -16.30 5.87 -7.47
CA CYS A 156 -16.90 6.14 -6.18
C CYS A 156 -17.95 7.25 -6.33
N ASN A 157 -19.24 6.89 -6.23
CA ASN A 157 -20.30 7.88 -6.31
C ASN A 157 -20.26 8.78 -5.06
N PRO A 158 -19.98 10.09 -5.20
CA PRO A 158 -19.83 10.98 -4.05
C PRO A 158 -21.14 11.22 -3.29
N THR A 159 -22.30 10.97 -3.93
CA THR A 159 -23.62 11.18 -3.32
C THR A 159 -23.95 10.06 -2.34
N GLU A 160 -23.66 8.81 -2.73
CA GLU A 160 -23.99 7.61 -1.95
C GLU A 160 -22.78 7.10 -1.16
N SER A 161 -21.58 7.59 -1.48
CA SER A 161 -20.29 7.08 -0.96
C SER A 161 -20.13 5.58 -1.21
N GLN A 162 -20.60 5.13 -2.38
CA GLN A 162 -20.61 3.72 -2.79
C GLN A 162 -20.07 3.57 -4.21
N CYS A 163 -19.48 2.41 -4.49
CA CYS A 163 -19.00 2.07 -5.81
C CYS A 163 -20.20 1.94 -6.77
N ALA A 164 -20.12 2.65 -7.89
CA ALA A 164 -21.13 2.64 -8.93
C ALA A 164 -20.47 2.64 -10.31
N CYS A 165 -21.24 2.35 -11.35
CA CYS A 165 -20.76 2.49 -12.71
C CYS A 165 -20.53 3.96 -13.05
N VAL A 166 -19.47 4.24 -13.82
CA VAL A 166 -19.25 5.56 -14.41
C VAL A 166 -20.46 5.97 -15.27
N GLU A 167 -20.69 7.28 -15.36
CA GLU A 167 -21.81 7.84 -16.11
C GLU A 167 -21.90 7.26 -17.54
N GLY A 168 -23.11 6.86 -17.93
CA GLY A 168 -23.41 6.27 -19.24
C GLY A 168 -23.22 4.76 -19.32
N LYS A 169 -22.67 4.11 -18.29
CA LYS A 169 -22.52 2.64 -18.22
C LYS A 169 -23.55 2.01 -17.31
N VAL A 170 -23.78 0.71 -17.53
CA VAL A 170 -24.69 -0.13 -16.74
C VAL A 170 -23.93 -1.28 -16.09
N GLU A 171 -24.44 -1.74 -14.97
CA GLU A 171 -23.95 -2.93 -14.29
C GLU A 171 -24.29 -4.17 -15.13
N TYR A 172 -23.26 -4.87 -15.60
CA TYR A 172 -23.42 -6.22 -16.13
C TYR A 172 -23.36 -7.26 -15.01
N ASN A 173 -22.44 -7.08 -14.07
CA ASN A 173 -22.29 -7.89 -12.87
C ASN A 173 -21.62 -7.05 -11.77
N GLU A 174 -21.47 -7.65 -10.59
CA GLU A 174 -20.93 -7.00 -9.38
C GLU A 174 -19.54 -6.36 -9.55
N THR A 175 -18.76 -6.74 -10.57
CA THR A 175 -17.40 -6.24 -10.84
C THR A 175 -17.21 -5.68 -12.25
N THR A 176 -18.27 -5.53 -13.04
CA THR A 176 -18.17 -5.12 -14.44
C THR A 176 -19.28 -4.16 -14.82
N CYS A 177 -18.87 -2.95 -15.19
CA CYS A 177 -19.74 -1.95 -15.81
C CYS A 177 -19.44 -1.87 -17.31
N GLY A 178 -20.46 -1.97 -18.14
CA GLY A 178 -20.35 -1.95 -19.59
C GLY A 178 -21.33 -1.00 -20.26
N GLU A 179 -21.23 -0.91 -21.58
CA GLU A 179 -22.13 -0.07 -22.38
C GLU A 179 -23.56 -0.62 -22.36
N PRO A 180 -24.60 0.22 -22.27
CA PRO A 180 -25.98 -0.24 -22.38
C PRO A 180 -26.19 -0.98 -23.69
N LYS A 181 -26.83 -2.15 -23.63
CA LYS A 181 -27.08 -3.00 -24.81
C LYS A 181 -28.53 -2.86 -25.28
N THR A 182 -28.72 -2.99 -26.58
CA THR A 182 -30.00 -3.06 -27.25
C THR A 182 -30.14 -4.37 -28.03
N ILE A 183 -31.36 -4.70 -28.45
CA ILE A 183 -31.61 -5.91 -29.25
C ILE A 183 -30.79 -5.85 -30.55
N GLY A 184 -30.09 -6.93 -30.85
CA GLY A 184 -29.15 -7.05 -31.97
C GLY A 184 -27.71 -6.68 -31.65
N ASP A 185 -27.43 -6.07 -30.49
CA ASP A 185 -26.06 -5.76 -30.10
C ASP A 185 -25.25 -7.02 -29.75
N PRO A 186 -23.95 -7.04 -30.03
CA PRO A 186 -23.10 -8.18 -29.71
C PRO A 186 -23.02 -8.38 -28.19
N CYS A 187 -23.07 -9.64 -27.77
CA CYS A 187 -22.98 -10.04 -26.37
C CYS A 187 -22.15 -11.31 -26.23
N THR A 188 -21.55 -11.49 -25.05
CA THR A 188 -20.86 -12.73 -24.67
C THR A 188 -21.56 -13.47 -23.54
N SER A 189 -22.41 -12.77 -22.78
CA SER A 189 -23.19 -13.33 -21.68
C SER A 189 -24.57 -12.69 -21.59
N ASP A 190 -25.52 -13.42 -21.01
CA ASP A 190 -26.91 -12.95 -20.83
C ASP A 190 -26.99 -11.68 -19.98
N GLN A 191 -26.08 -11.56 -19.01
CA GLN A 191 -25.95 -10.43 -18.10
C GLN A 191 -25.83 -9.09 -18.82
N GLU A 192 -25.07 -9.04 -19.92
CA GLU A 192 -24.91 -7.84 -20.74
C GLU A 192 -26.25 -7.36 -21.33
N CYS A 193 -27.08 -8.31 -21.75
CA CYS A 193 -28.38 -8.02 -22.34
C CYS A 193 -29.42 -7.70 -21.26
N THR A 194 -29.47 -8.48 -20.17
CA THR A 194 -30.45 -8.28 -19.09
C THR A 194 -30.24 -6.98 -18.32
N ALA A 195 -29.03 -6.41 -18.34
CA ALA A 195 -28.72 -5.14 -17.70
C ALA A 195 -29.56 -3.98 -18.22
N THR A 196 -29.91 -3.99 -19.52
CA THR A 196 -30.65 -2.89 -20.17
C THR A 196 -31.95 -3.36 -20.83
N ILE A 197 -31.99 -4.60 -21.32
CA ILE A 197 -33.10 -5.16 -22.09
C ILE A 197 -34.00 -5.99 -21.17
N LEU A 198 -35.22 -5.51 -20.93
CA LEU A 198 -36.20 -6.26 -20.15
C LEU A 198 -36.58 -7.55 -20.88
N ASN A 199 -36.23 -8.69 -20.28
CA ASN A 199 -36.34 -10.03 -20.86
C ASN A 199 -35.46 -10.27 -22.11
N GLY A 200 -34.32 -9.58 -22.18
CA GLY A 200 -33.26 -9.91 -23.13
C GLY A 200 -32.42 -11.10 -22.67
N ILE A 201 -31.79 -11.79 -23.62
CA ILE A 201 -30.85 -12.88 -23.40
C ILE A 201 -29.78 -12.83 -24.50
N CYS A 202 -28.59 -13.36 -24.25
CA CYS A 202 -27.58 -13.46 -25.29
C CYS A 202 -27.84 -14.70 -26.13
N ASN A 203 -28.18 -14.53 -27.41
CA ASN A 203 -28.36 -15.66 -28.31
C ASN A 203 -26.99 -16.27 -28.65
N PRO A 204 -26.68 -17.51 -28.25
CA PRO A 204 -25.37 -18.11 -28.48
C PRO A 204 -25.08 -18.38 -29.96
N THR A 205 -26.12 -18.46 -30.81
CA THR A 205 -25.96 -18.76 -32.24
C THR A 205 -25.54 -17.52 -33.03
N GLU A 206 -26.13 -16.36 -32.70
CA GLU A 206 -25.86 -15.09 -33.38
C GLU A 206 -24.85 -14.23 -32.62
N SER A 207 -24.55 -14.59 -31.36
CA SER A 207 -23.76 -13.80 -30.41
C SER A 207 -24.30 -12.37 -30.24
N GLN A 208 -25.62 -12.24 -30.25
CA GLN A 208 -26.34 -10.98 -30.18
C GLN A 208 -27.47 -11.02 -29.15
N CYS A 209 -27.78 -9.88 -28.56
CA CYS A 209 -28.89 -9.74 -27.64
C CYS A 209 -30.22 -9.96 -28.36
N ALA A 210 -31.02 -10.90 -27.87
CA ALA A 210 -32.32 -11.24 -28.41
C ALA A 210 -33.36 -11.34 -27.28
N CYS A 211 -34.63 -11.44 -27.63
CA CYS A 211 -35.67 -11.74 -26.65
C CYS A 211 -35.62 -13.21 -26.23
N ILE A 212 -35.89 -13.47 -24.94
CA ILE A 212 -36.12 -14.84 -24.47
C ILE A 212 -37.28 -15.50 -25.22
N GLU A 213 -37.28 -16.83 -25.25
CA GLU A 213 -38.29 -17.62 -25.95
C GLU A 213 -39.73 -17.23 -25.56
N GLY A 214 -40.59 -17.06 -26.57
CA GLY A 214 -42.00 -16.69 -26.38
C GLY A 214 -42.26 -15.18 -26.19
N LYS A 215 -41.22 -14.34 -26.26
CA LYS A 215 -41.36 -12.87 -26.28
C LYS A 215 -40.93 -12.29 -27.63
N VAL A 216 -41.48 -11.13 -27.95
CA VAL A 216 -41.18 -10.37 -29.17
C VAL A 216 -40.68 -8.98 -28.80
N GLU A 217 -39.88 -8.40 -29.69
CA GLU A 217 -39.41 -7.02 -29.55
C GLU A 217 -40.60 -6.05 -29.54
N TYR A 218 -40.75 -5.31 -28.44
CA TYR A 218 -41.66 -4.16 -28.36
C TYR A 218 -40.92 -2.86 -28.68
N ASN A 219 -39.70 -2.73 -28.14
CA ASN A 219 -38.74 -1.70 -28.47
C ASN A 219 -37.31 -2.24 -28.26
N ALA A 220 -36.30 -1.46 -28.64
CA ALA A 220 -34.88 -1.83 -28.57
C ALA A 220 -34.37 -2.29 -27.19
N THR A 221 -35.11 -2.04 -26.12
CA THR A 221 -34.77 -2.36 -24.72
C THR A 221 -35.87 -3.17 -24.00
N THR A 222 -36.90 -3.63 -24.70
CA THR A 222 -38.05 -4.29 -24.06
C THR A 222 -38.62 -5.39 -24.94
N CYS A 223 -38.66 -6.60 -24.38
CA CYS A 223 -39.33 -7.75 -24.96
C CYS A 223 -40.63 -8.03 -24.20
N THR A 224 -41.76 -8.08 -24.92
CA THR A 224 -43.09 -8.36 -24.36
C THR A 224 -43.64 -9.67 -24.87
N GLY A 225 -44.56 -10.29 -24.14
CA GLY A 225 -45.28 -11.46 -24.65
C GLY A 225 -46.14 -11.07 -25.86
N ASN A 226 -46.42 -12.04 -26.73
CA ASN A 226 -47.47 -11.86 -27.72
C ASN A 226 -48.77 -11.51 -26.99
N ALA A 227 -49.28 -10.30 -27.21
CA ALA A 227 -50.69 -10.04 -26.97
C ALA A 227 -51.46 -10.98 -27.91
N VAL A 228 -51.94 -12.10 -27.37
CA VAL A 228 -52.91 -12.95 -28.06
C VAL A 228 -54.16 -12.08 -28.21
N ALA A 229 -54.30 -11.44 -29.37
CA ALA A 229 -55.53 -10.80 -29.81
C ALA A 229 -56.48 -11.85 -30.37
#